data_AF-J9E2P5-F1
#
_entry.id   AF-J9E2P5-F1
#
_cell.length_a   1.000
_cell.length_b   1.000
_cell.length_c   1.000
_cell.angle_alpha   90.00
_cell.angle_beta   90.00
_cell.angle_gamma   90.00
#
_symmetry.space_group_name_H-M   'P 1'
#
loop_
_entity.id
_entity.type
_entity.pdbx_description
1 polymer ?
#
loop_
_entity_poly.entity_id
_entity_poly.type
_entity_poly.pdbx_seq_one_letter_code
_entity_poly.pdbx_strand_id
1 'polypeptide(L)'
;MTIGRPNTGISTCITEQDITDLLLNVKSLFMEQPVMLKLKPPITVCGDIHGQFGDLMRIFNKTGFPHKTNYLFLGDYVDRGKMNLEVIIFLFACKSVFNVMPLSAIIGDRILCMHGGLSPDMLKADNLNILQSIYRPLPDPPNPSLPLDLLWADPNSYTDEFKFNDRGISITFGAKMVKRICEKFNLDLICRAHQVKLSHI
;
A
#
# COMPACT_ATOMS: atom_id res chain seq x y z
N MET A 1 -1.57 -0.54 -27.94
CA MET A 1 -0.69 -0.42 -26.75
C MET A 1 0.75 -0.49 -27.22
N THR A 2 1.49 0.61 -27.13
CA THR A 2 2.87 0.82 -27.61
C THR A 2 3.95 0.35 -26.63
N ILE A 3 3.60 -0.57 -25.73
CA ILE A 3 4.52 -1.03 -24.68
C ILE A 3 5.67 -1.82 -25.34
N GLY A 4 6.91 -1.31 -25.21
CA GLY A 4 8.12 -1.98 -25.68
C GLY A 4 8.61 -1.63 -27.09
N ARG A 5 8.02 -0.63 -27.78
CA ARG A 5 8.59 -0.14 -29.06
C ARG A 5 9.66 0.94 -28.81
N PRO A 6 10.84 0.86 -29.46
CA PRO A 6 11.86 1.90 -29.34
C PRO A 6 11.29 3.27 -29.75
N ASN A 7 11.69 4.33 -29.03
CA ASN A 7 11.22 5.72 -29.19
C ASN A 7 9.74 6.00 -28.89
N THR A 8 9.04 5.09 -28.21
CA THR A 8 7.64 5.30 -27.76
C THR A 8 7.47 5.20 -26.24
N GLY A 9 8.59 5.09 -25.51
CA GLY A 9 8.59 5.09 -24.05
C GLY A 9 8.19 6.44 -23.49
N ILE A 10 7.74 6.48 -22.24
CA ILE A 10 7.41 7.73 -21.54
C ILE A 10 8.53 8.77 -21.64
N SER A 11 9.78 8.32 -21.69
CA SER A 11 10.98 9.16 -21.83
C SER A 11 11.04 10.00 -23.10
N THR A 12 10.23 9.72 -24.12
CA THR A 12 10.17 10.54 -25.35
C THR A 12 8.92 11.43 -25.44
N CYS A 13 7.96 11.28 -24.52
CA CYS A 13 6.66 11.97 -24.57
C CYS A 13 6.34 12.84 -23.34
N ILE A 14 6.99 12.59 -22.21
CA ILE A 14 6.74 13.29 -20.94
C ILE A 14 8.02 14.02 -20.55
N THR A 15 7.92 15.33 -20.30
CA THR A 15 9.07 16.13 -19.88
C THR A 15 9.34 15.95 -18.38
N GLU A 16 10.56 16.28 -17.94
CA GLU A 16 10.90 16.34 -16.52
C GLU A 16 9.98 17.31 -15.76
N GLN A 17 9.59 18.41 -16.40
CA GLN A 17 8.67 19.38 -15.82
C GLN A 17 7.28 18.77 -15.58
N ASP A 18 6.74 18.03 -16.55
CA ASP A 18 5.44 17.36 -16.39
C ASP A 18 5.45 16.37 -15.22
N ILE A 19 6.56 15.63 -15.06
CA ILE A 19 6.73 14.69 -13.93
C ILE A 19 6.80 15.48 -12.62
N THR A 20 7.56 16.57 -12.57
CA THR A 20 7.71 17.42 -11.38
C THR A 20 6.36 18.00 -10.96
N ASP A 21 5.58 18.53 -11.90
CA ASP A 21 4.27 19.10 -11.63
C ASP A 21 3.29 18.03 -11.13
N LEU A 22 3.31 16.85 -11.75
CA LEU A 22 2.52 15.71 -11.28
C LEU A 22 2.88 15.32 -9.83
N LEU A 23 4.17 15.25 -9.50
CA LEU A 23 4.64 14.90 -8.16
C LEU A 23 4.23 15.94 -7.12
N LEU A 24 4.32 17.24 -7.44
CA LEU A 24 3.92 18.32 -6.54
C LEU A 24 2.41 18.30 -6.27
N ASN A 25 1.60 18.06 -7.30
CA ASN A 25 0.15 17.93 -7.17
C ASN A 25 -0.23 16.73 -6.30
N VAL A 26 0.34 15.56 -6.60
CA VAL A 26 0.06 14.32 -5.86
C VAL A 26 0.56 14.40 -4.41
N LYS A 27 1.71 15.02 -4.16
CA LYS A 27 2.20 15.29 -2.80
C LYS A 27 1.19 16.08 -1.99
N SER A 28 0.65 17.16 -2.56
CA SER A 28 -0.35 18.01 -1.90
C SER A 28 -1.62 17.23 -1.58
N LEU A 29 -2.14 16.45 -2.54
CA LEU A 29 -3.30 15.57 -2.34
C LEU A 29 -3.08 14.56 -1.22
N PHE A 30 -1.89 13.96 -1.14
CA PHE A 30 -1.59 13.03 -0.05
C PHE A 30 -1.56 13.72 1.30
N MET A 31 -0.96 14.91 1.39
CA MET A 31 -0.86 15.66 2.63
C MET A 31 -2.23 16.06 3.20
N GLU A 32 -3.21 16.33 2.32
CA GLU A 32 -4.59 16.66 2.71
C GLU A 32 -5.40 15.44 3.18
N GLN A 33 -5.12 14.26 2.64
CA GLN A 33 -5.86 13.04 2.98
C GLN A 33 -5.48 12.50 4.36
N PRO A 34 -6.38 11.85 5.11
CA PRO A 34 -6.01 11.24 6.38
C PRO A 34 -5.03 10.07 6.17
N VAL A 35 -4.23 9.77 7.20
CA VAL A 35 -3.23 8.67 7.17
C VAL A 35 -3.92 7.31 6.97
N MET A 36 -5.05 7.13 7.68
CA MET A 36 -5.94 5.99 7.49
C MET A 36 -7.19 6.46 6.72
N LEU A 37 -7.35 6.00 5.48
CA LEU A 37 -8.57 6.27 4.71
C LEU A 37 -9.73 5.42 5.24
N LYS A 38 -10.94 5.99 5.23
CA LYS A 38 -12.19 5.24 5.41
C LYS A 38 -12.84 5.04 4.05
N LEU A 39 -12.94 3.79 3.61
CA LEU A 39 -13.39 3.42 2.27
C LEU A 39 -14.67 2.58 2.35
N LYS A 40 -15.56 2.74 1.36
CA LYS A 40 -16.79 1.95 1.24
C LYS A 40 -16.66 0.96 0.07
N PRO A 41 -17.21 -0.27 0.20
CA PRO A 41 -17.30 -1.18 -0.94
C PRO A 41 -18.28 -0.63 -2.01
N PRO A 42 -18.18 -1.07 -3.27
CA PRO A 42 -17.20 -2.03 -3.81
C PRO A 42 -15.83 -1.39 -4.09
N ILE A 43 -14.75 -2.15 -3.83
CA ILE A 43 -13.37 -1.74 -4.08
C ILE A 43 -12.50 -2.93 -4.47
N THR A 44 -11.58 -2.73 -5.41
CA THR A 44 -10.56 -3.70 -5.77
C THR A 44 -9.27 -3.40 -5.00
N VAL A 45 -8.79 -4.38 -4.23
CA VAL A 45 -7.52 -4.25 -3.50
C VAL A 45 -6.39 -4.93 -4.26
N CYS A 46 -5.30 -4.21 -4.50
CA CYS A 46 -4.14 -4.68 -5.25
C CYS A 46 -2.88 -4.65 -4.36
N GLY A 47 -2.09 -5.73 -4.41
CA GLY A 47 -0.79 -5.81 -3.76
C GLY A 47 0.35 -5.23 -4.61
N ASP A 48 1.55 -5.77 -4.41
CA ASP A 48 2.81 -5.32 -5.03
C ASP A 48 2.75 -5.36 -6.57
N ILE A 49 3.34 -4.34 -7.21
CA ILE A 49 3.41 -4.20 -8.68
C ILE A 49 4.86 -4.26 -9.19
N HIS A 50 5.82 -3.74 -8.43
CA HIS A 50 7.26 -3.80 -8.73
C HIS A 50 7.62 -3.49 -10.19
N GLY A 51 7.17 -2.36 -10.72
CA GLY A 51 7.51 -1.92 -12.08
C GLY A 51 6.98 -2.83 -13.21
N GLN A 52 6.01 -3.70 -12.93
CA GLN A 52 5.38 -4.60 -13.92
C GLN A 52 4.17 -3.93 -14.59
N PHE A 53 4.41 -2.89 -15.39
CA PHE A 53 3.34 -2.10 -16.04
C PHE A 53 2.38 -2.94 -16.91
N GLY A 54 2.89 -3.98 -17.59
CA GLY A 54 2.06 -4.89 -18.38
C GLY A 54 1.03 -5.64 -17.53
N ASP A 55 1.42 -6.05 -16.32
CA ASP A 55 0.52 -6.74 -15.38
C ASP A 55 -0.46 -5.77 -14.73
N LEU A 56 -0.03 -4.53 -14.43
CA LEU A 56 -0.93 -3.46 -14.01
C LEU A 56 -2.05 -3.22 -15.04
N MET A 57 -1.72 -3.15 -16.34
CA MET A 57 -2.71 -3.00 -17.39
C MET A 57 -3.63 -4.22 -17.51
N ARG A 58 -3.11 -5.44 -17.29
CA ARG A 58 -3.94 -6.65 -17.24
C ARG A 58 -4.94 -6.63 -16.09
N ILE A 59 -4.54 -6.13 -14.91
CA ILE A 59 -5.45 -5.92 -13.77
C ILE A 59 -6.59 -5.00 -14.22
N PHE A 60 -6.31 -3.80 -14.71
CA PHE A 60 -7.35 -2.85 -15.12
C PHE A 60 -8.25 -3.37 -16.26
N ASN A 61 -7.70 -4.12 -17.22
CA ASN A 61 -8.51 -4.74 -18.26
C ASN A 61 -9.47 -5.80 -17.69
N LYS A 62 -9.09 -6.49 -16.61
CA LYS A 62 -9.91 -7.51 -15.96
C LYS A 62 -10.94 -6.93 -15.00
N THR A 63 -10.57 -5.92 -14.22
CA THR A 63 -11.40 -5.38 -13.12
C THR A 63 -12.03 -4.02 -13.43
N GLY A 64 -11.75 -3.44 -14.60
CA GLY A 64 -12.25 -2.14 -15.04
C GLY A 64 -11.28 -1.00 -14.72
N PHE A 65 -11.13 -0.02 -15.61
CA PHE A 65 -10.21 1.09 -15.40
C PHE A 65 -10.63 2.00 -14.23
N PRO A 66 -9.71 2.78 -13.64
CA PRO A 66 -9.98 3.60 -12.45
C PRO A 66 -11.16 4.59 -12.53
N HIS A 67 -11.60 4.99 -13.73
CA HIS A 67 -12.81 5.81 -13.92
C HIS A 67 -14.13 5.05 -13.73
N LYS A 68 -14.08 3.72 -13.67
CA LYS A 68 -15.25 2.82 -13.48
C LYS A 68 -15.20 2.04 -12.18
N THR A 69 -14.00 1.81 -11.65
CA THR A 69 -13.78 0.91 -10.50
C THR A 69 -12.91 1.62 -9.46
N ASN A 70 -13.30 1.54 -8.19
CA ASN A 70 -12.48 2.02 -7.08
C ASN A 70 -11.34 1.04 -6.80
N TYR A 71 -10.15 1.58 -6.55
CA TYR A 71 -8.95 0.81 -6.25
C TYR A 71 -8.30 1.25 -4.95
N LEU A 72 -7.77 0.27 -4.22
CA LEU A 72 -6.81 0.47 -3.14
C LEU A 72 -5.55 -0.33 -3.47
N PHE A 73 -4.45 0.35 -3.75
CA PHE A 73 -3.15 -0.31 -3.88
C PHE A 73 -2.41 -0.27 -2.54
N LEU A 74 -1.74 -1.38 -2.21
CA LEU A 74 -1.11 -1.59 -0.91
C LEU A 74 0.39 -1.29 -0.88
N GLY A 75 0.99 -0.69 -1.91
CA GLY A 75 2.42 -0.34 -1.93
C GLY A 75 3.24 -1.12 -2.96
N ASP A 76 4.58 -1.03 -2.83
CA ASP A 76 5.56 -1.67 -3.71
C ASP A 76 5.28 -1.52 -5.21
N TYR A 77 5.11 -0.26 -5.61
CA TYR A 77 4.85 0.12 -7.00
C TYR A 77 6.08 -0.04 -7.91
N VAL A 78 7.25 0.27 -7.35
CA VAL A 78 8.53 0.39 -8.04
C VAL A 78 9.52 -0.66 -7.53
N ASP A 79 10.73 -0.60 -8.07
CA ASP A 79 11.82 -1.55 -7.90
C ASP A 79 11.58 -2.91 -8.55
N ARG A 80 12.67 -3.65 -8.81
CA ARG A 80 12.75 -5.00 -9.41
C ARG A 80 12.32 -5.12 -10.87
N GLY A 81 11.23 -4.45 -11.28
CA GLY A 81 10.75 -4.44 -12.66
C GLY A 81 11.45 -3.44 -13.56
N LYS A 82 11.12 -3.50 -14.86
CA LYS A 82 11.74 -2.66 -15.91
C LYS A 82 10.98 -1.37 -16.20
N MET A 83 9.70 -1.27 -15.81
CA MET A 83 8.79 -0.17 -16.20
C MET A 83 8.31 0.62 -14.97
N ASN A 84 9.25 1.00 -14.09
CA ASN A 84 8.96 1.69 -12.83
C ASN A 84 8.33 3.07 -13.06
N LEU A 85 8.86 3.83 -14.03
CA LEU A 85 8.34 5.17 -14.35
C LEU A 85 6.92 5.09 -14.90
N GLU A 86 6.65 4.12 -15.78
CA GLU A 86 5.32 3.91 -16.34
C GLU A 86 4.29 3.57 -15.26
N VAL A 87 4.64 2.70 -14.32
CA VAL A 87 3.75 2.36 -13.20
C VAL A 87 3.47 3.59 -12.34
N ILE A 88 4.52 4.29 -11.87
CA ILE A 88 4.32 5.37 -10.91
C ILE A 88 3.63 6.57 -11.54
N ILE A 89 3.99 6.96 -12.77
CA ILE A 89 3.37 8.08 -13.48
C ILE A 89 1.90 7.75 -13.77
N PHE A 90 1.58 6.53 -14.21
CA PHE A 90 0.20 6.14 -14.47
C PHE A 90 -0.64 6.17 -13.19
N LEU A 91 -0.14 5.58 -12.09
CA LEU A 91 -0.87 5.55 -10.82
C LEU A 91 -1.00 6.94 -10.21
N PHE A 92 -0.01 7.83 -10.37
CA PHE A 92 -0.04 9.20 -9.88
C PHE A 92 -0.98 10.07 -10.70
N ALA A 93 -0.95 9.94 -12.03
CA ALA A 93 -1.95 10.56 -12.90
C ALA A 93 -3.36 10.08 -12.54
N CYS A 94 -3.52 8.77 -12.30
CA CYS A 94 -4.76 8.25 -11.75
C CYS A 94 -5.06 8.82 -10.37
N LYS A 95 -4.09 9.07 -9.48
CA LYS A 95 -4.31 9.63 -8.15
C LYS A 95 -4.85 11.06 -8.18
N SER A 96 -4.31 11.87 -9.08
CA SER A 96 -4.76 13.23 -9.32
C SER A 96 -6.21 13.28 -9.81
N VAL A 97 -6.71 12.18 -10.37
CA VAL A 97 -8.07 12.07 -10.92
C VAL A 97 -8.99 11.16 -10.06
N PHE A 98 -8.42 10.22 -9.31
CA PHE A 98 -9.08 9.10 -8.61
C PHE A 98 -8.37 8.79 -7.27
N ASN A 99 -9.06 8.44 -6.19
CA ASN A 99 -8.43 8.30 -4.86
C ASN A 99 -7.70 6.95 -4.62
N VAL A 100 -6.50 6.72 -5.19
CA VAL A 100 -5.88 5.37 -5.26
C VAL A 100 -4.86 4.94 -4.19
N MET A 101 -4.39 5.80 -3.28
CA MET A 101 -3.24 5.46 -2.41
C MET A 101 -3.33 6.07 -0.99
N PRO A 102 -3.19 5.25 0.07
CA PRO A 102 -2.87 5.73 1.42
C PRO A 102 -1.81 4.87 2.15
N LEU A 103 -1.41 5.29 3.37
CA LEU A 103 -0.54 4.48 4.24
C LEU A 103 -1.30 3.28 4.83
N SER A 104 -2.56 3.48 5.20
CA SER A 104 -3.48 2.42 5.60
C SER A 104 -4.91 2.78 5.20
N ALA A 105 -5.80 1.80 5.18
CA ALA A 105 -7.21 2.03 4.93
C ALA A 105 -8.08 1.07 5.74
N ILE A 106 -9.28 1.51 6.11
CA ILE A 106 -10.33 0.65 6.62
C ILE A 106 -11.49 0.61 5.61
N ILE A 107 -11.83 -0.59 5.16
CA ILE A 107 -12.92 -0.82 4.20
C ILE A 107 -14.14 -1.32 4.97
N GLY A 108 -15.26 -0.59 4.81
CA GLY A 108 -16.54 -0.94 5.41
C GLY A 108 -16.51 -1.07 6.93
N ASP A 109 -15.57 -0.39 7.60
CA ASP A 109 -15.33 -0.46 9.05
C ASP A 109 -14.95 -1.85 9.60
N ARG A 110 -14.64 -2.82 8.72
CA ARG A 110 -14.38 -4.23 9.09
C ARG A 110 -13.07 -4.80 8.58
N ILE A 111 -12.53 -4.25 7.49
CA ILE A 111 -11.31 -4.77 6.86
C ILE A 111 -10.21 -3.72 6.96
N LEU A 112 -9.15 -4.01 7.69
CA LEU A 112 -8.00 -3.11 7.80
C LEU A 112 -6.91 -3.50 6.79
N CYS A 113 -6.47 -2.53 6.01
CA CYS A 113 -5.51 -2.68 4.92
C CYS A 113 -4.23 -1.90 5.18
N MET A 114 -3.08 -2.52 4.94
CA MET A 114 -1.75 -1.89 4.97
C MET A 114 -0.77 -2.67 4.09
N HIS A 115 0.46 -2.17 3.90
CA HIS A 115 1.47 -2.88 3.10
C HIS A 115 2.09 -4.06 3.87
N GLY A 116 2.74 -3.72 4.99
CA GLY A 116 3.42 -4.60 5.92
C GLY A 116 2.43 -5.35 6.81
N GLY A 117 2.31 -4.93 8.06
CA GLY A 117 1.36 -5.57 8.96
C GLY A 117 1.23 -4.91 10.32
N LEU A 118 1.04 -5.74 11.35
CA LEU A 118 0.58 -5.30 12.67
C LEU A 118 1.74 -4.76 13.52
N SER A 119 1.43 -3.78 14.37
CA SER A 119 2.36 -3.21 15.35
C SER A 119 1.95 -3.54 16.79
N PRO A 120 2.87 -3.69 17.76
CA PRO A 120 2.53 -3.89 19.16
C PRO A 120 1.83 -2.66 19.75
N ASP A 121 2.07 -1.47 19.19
CA ASP A 121 1.42 -0.23 19.62
C ASP A 121 -0.10 -0.25 19.38
N MET A 122 -0.56 -1.02 18.40
CA MET A 122 -1.99 -1.26 18.18
C MET A 122 -2.66 -1.99 19.36
N LEU A 123 -1.94 -2.86 20.07
CA LEU A 123 -2.50 -3.52 21.27
C LEU A 123 -2.62 -2.56 22.44
N LYS A 124 -1.74 -1.55 22.52
CA LYS A 124 -1.71 -0.53 23.58
C LYS A 124 -2.75 0.57 23.34
N ALA A 125 -3.13 0.81 22.09
CA ALA A 125 -4.12 1.83 21.72
C ALA A 125 -5.54 1.47 22.16
N ASP A 126 -6.37 2.47 22.43
CA ASP A 126 -7.79 2.24 22.73
C ASP A 126 -8.60 1.92 21.47
N ASN A 127 -8.26 2.54 20.35
CA ASN A 127 -8.96 2.41 19.07
C ASN A 127 -8.01 2.68 17.88
N LEU A 128 -8.51 2.48 16.66
CA LEU A 128 -7.75 2.63 15.42
C LEU A 128 -7.30 4.07 15.10
N ASN A 129 -7.74 5.08 15.86
CA ASN A 129 -7.26 6.46 15.65
C ASN A 129 -5.77 6.62 15.94
N ILE A 130 -5.10 5.64 16.58
CA ILE A 130 -3.63 5.62 16.65
C ILE A 130 -2.98 5.68 15.26
N LEU A 131 -3.61 5.14 14.22
CA LEU A 131 -3.10 5.22 12.86
C LEU A 131 -3.13 6.66 12.31
N GLN A 132 -4.04 7.50 12.82
CA GLN A 132 -4.11 8.92 12.45
C GLN A 132 -3.09 9.78 13.19
N SER A 133 -2.44 9.27 14.25
CA SER A 133 -1.43 10.04 14.99
C SER A 133 -0.06 10.03 14.31
N ILE A 134 0.11 9.31 13.20
CA ILE A 134 1.34 9.30 12.43
C ILE A 134 1.49 10.63 11.71
N TYR A 135 2.53 11.38 12.05
CA TYR A 135 2.83 12.65 11.40
C TYR A 135 3.38 12.44 9.98
N ARG A 136 3.00 13.33 9.05
CA ARG A 136 3.54 13.38 7.69
C ARG A 136 4.09 14.78 7.41
N PRO A 137 5.20 14.93 6.64
CA PRO A 137 6.02 13.86 6.09
C PRO A 137 6.70 13.03 7.19
N LEU A 138 6.83 11.72 6.97
CA LEU A 138 7.40 10.79 7.96
C LEU A 138 8.93 10.95 7.97
N PRO A 139 9.56 11.38 9.09
CA PRO A 139 11.01 11.33 9.23
C PRO A 139 11.48 9.88 9.38
N ASP A 140 12.79 9.63 9.32
CA ASP A 140 13.36 8.28 9.54
C ASP A 140 12.83 7.69 10.86
N PRO A 141 11.94 6.69 10.80
CA PRO A 141 11.22 6.26 11.99
C PRO A 141 12.11 5.33 12.83
N PRO A 142 12.01 5.36 14.18
CA PRO A 142 12.70 4.39 15.03
C PRO A 142 12.36 2.95 14.64
N ASN A 143 13.32 2.03 14.81
CA ASN A 143 13.14 0.61 14.56
C ASN A 143 13.10 -0.17 15.89
N PRO A 144 11.97 -0.79 16.27
CA PRO A 144 10.66 -0.80 15.59
C PRO A 144 9.77 0.40 15.96
N SER A 145 8.76 0.70 15.14
CA SER A 145 7.75 1.72 15.42
C SER A 145 6.49 1.50 14.58
N LEU A 146 5.34 2.02 15.02
CA LEU A 146 4.05 1.91 14.32
C LEU A 146 4.12 2.18 12.80
N PRO A 147 4.63 3.33 12.31
CA PRO A 147 4.67 3.58 10.87
C PRO A 147 5.61 2.63 10.11
N LEU A 148 6.69 2.18 10.76
CA LEU A 148 7.61 1.21 10.17
C LEU A 148 6.97 -0.18 10.08
N ASP A 149 6.26 -0.60 11.11
CA ASP A 149 5.59 -1.91 11.18
C ASP A 149 4.45 -2.03 10.16
N LEU A 150 3.68 -0.95 9.94
CA LEU A 150 2.64 -0.90 8.90
C LEU A 150 3.21 -1.11 7.48
N LEU A 151 4.50 -0.89 7.28
CA LEU A 151 5.19 -1.06 6.00
C LEU A 151 6.02 -2.36 5.93
N TRP A 152 6.64 -2.79 7.03
CA TRP A 152 7.67 -3.84 7.00
C TRP A 152 7.37 -5.06 7.86
N ALA A 153 6.32 -5.02 8.70
CA ALA A 153 6.02 -6.16 9.56
C ALA A 153 5.49 -7.35 8.74
N ASP A 154 5.84 -8.56 9.17
CA ASP A 154 5.45 -9.80 8.49
C ASP A 154 4.73 -10.80 9.38
N PRO A 155 3.75 -11.56 8.85
CA PRO A 155 3.19 -12.69 9.56
C PRO A 155 4.26 -13.80 9.73
N ASN A 156 4.26 -14.44 10.90
CA ASN A 156 5.14 -15.56 11.20
C ASN A 156 4.34 -16.70 11.86
N SER A 157 4.25 -17.84 11.18
CA SER A 157 3.49 -19.01 11.64
C SER A 157 4.16 -19.79 12.77
N TYR A 158 5.43 -19.53 13.07
CA TYR A 158 6.21 -20.23 14.09
C TYR A 158 6.18 -19.54 15.46
N THR A 159 5.44 -18.44 15.59
CA THR A 159 5.31 -17.67 16.82
C THR A 159 3.87 -17.20 17.00
N ASP A 160 3.44 -17.08 18.24
CA ASP A 160 2.16 -16.45 18.60
C ASP A 160 2.31 -14.99 19.04
N GLU A 161 3.55 -14.51 19.11
CA GLU A 161 3.90 -13.19 19.65
C GLU A 161 4.54 -12.29 18.59
N PHE A 162 4.77 -11.03 18.97
CA PHE A 162 5.63 -10.13 18.21
C PHE A 162 7.10 -10.48 18.44
N LYS A 163 7.90 -10.56 17.38
CA LYS A 163 9.36 -10.81 17.44
C LYS A 163 10.09 -9.90 16.47
N PHE A 164 11.37 -9.66 16.67
CA PHE A 164 12.18 -8.97 15.65
C PHE A 164 12.18 -9.76 14.34
N ASN A 165 12.17 -9.04 13.22
CA ASN A 165 12.14 -9.64 11.89
C ASN A 165 13.57 -10.02 11.43
N ASP A 166 13.68 -11.19 10.79
CA ASP A 166 14.93 -11.65 10.18
C ASP A 166 15.38 -10.78 9.00
N ARG A 167 14.49 -9.91 8.49
CA ARG A 167 14.84 -8.82 7.56
C ARG A 167 15.80 -7.78 8.15
N GLY A 168 16.01 -7.78 9.47
CA GLY A 168 16.79 -6.76 10.19
C GLY A 168 16.04 -5.44 10.40
N ILE A 169 14.77 -5.37 10.01
CA ILE A 169 13.91 -4.19 10.15
C ILE A 169 12.50 -4.59 10.58
N SER A 170 11.90 -3.81 11.48
CA SER A 170 10.57 -4.08 12.04
C SER A 170 10.51 -5.45 12.72
N ILE A 171 9.32 -6.05 12.72
CA ILE A 171 8.91 -7.18 13.54
C ILE A 171 8.14 -8.21 12.70
N THR A 172 7.95 -9.38 13.28
CA THR A 172 7.01 -10.39 12.83
C THR A 172 5.87 -10.55 13.83
N PHE A 173 4.73 -11.08 13.38
CA PHE A 173 3.55 -11.28 14.23
C PHE A 173 2.85 -12.61 13.97
N GLY A 174 2.43 -13.27 15.06
CA GLY A 174 1.71 -14.54 15.03
C GLY A 174 0.21 -14.42 14.77
N ALA A 175 -0.41 -15.56 14.45
CA ALA A 175 -1.86 -15.66 14.23
C ALA A 175 -2.67 -15.22 15.47
N LYS A 176 -2.16 -15.51 16.68
CA LYS A 176 -2.78 -15.03 17.93
C LYS A 176 -2.80 -13.51 18.02
N MET A 177 -1.77 -12.80 17.56
CA MET A 177 -1.75 -11.33 17.55
C MET A 177 -2.76 -10.77 16.55
N VAL A 178 -2.90 -11.40 15.37
CA VAL A 178 -3.94 -11.04 14.40
C VAL A 178 -5.33 -11.14 15.03
N LYS A 179 -5.64 -12.28 15.66
CA LYS A 179 -6.94 -12.50 16.32
C LYS A 179 -7.22 -11.47 17.39
N ARG A 180 -6.25 -11.18 18.27
CA ARG A 180 -6.41 -10.18 19.34
C ARG A 180 -6.69 -8.78 18.79
N ILE A 181 -5.99 -8.36 17.74
CA ILE A 181 -6.21 -7.05 17.12
C ILE A 181 -7.58 -7.00 16.43
N CYS A 182 -7.97 -8.07 15.73
CA CYS A 182 -9.27 -8.14 15.10
C CYS A 182 -10.42 -8.07 16.12
N GLU A 183 -10.34 -8.82 17.21
CA GLU A 183 -11.32 -8.76 18.29
C GLU A 183 -11.37 -7.37 18.95
N LYS A 184 -10.19 -6.81 19.29
CA LYS A 184 -10.09 -5.51 19.97
C LYS A 184 -10.68 -4.36 19.15
N PHE A 185 -10.49 -4.37 17.84
CA PHE A 185 -10.97 -3.31 16.95
C PHE A 185 -12.20 -3.69 16.14
N ASN A 186 -12.82 -4.83 16.46
CA ASN A 186 -14.03 -5.30 15.81
C ASN A 186 -13.86 -5.41 14.27
N LEU A 187 -12.77 -6.04 13.84
CA LEU A 187 -12.41 -6.28 12.44
C LEU A 187 -12.67 -7.74 12.06
N ASP A 188 -13.03 -7.96 10.80
CA ASP A 188 -13.17 -9.29 10.22
C ASP A 188 -11.90 -9.77 9.52
N LEU A 189 -11.09 -8.85 9.00
CA LEU A 189 -9.95 -9.19 8.15
C LEU A 189 -8.84 -8.14 8.21
N ILE A 190 -7.60 -8.63 8.21
CA ILE A 190 -6.41 -7.84 7.88
C ILE A 190 -6.00 -8.19 6.44
N CYS A 191 -5.93 -7.19 5.58
CA CYS A 191 -5.50 -7.31 4.18
C CYS A 191 -4.12 -6.65 4.02
N ARG A 192 -3.16 -7.39 3.45
CA ARG A 192 -1.76 -6.96 3.37
C ARG A 192 -1.07 -7.39 2.07
N ALA A 193 0.17 -6.92 1.84
CA ALA A 193 1.00 -7.26 0.67
C ALA A 193 2.43 -7.67 1.08
N HIS A 194 3.50 -7.19 0.42
CA HIS A 194 4.92 -7.26 0.86
C HIS A 194 5.62 -8.65 0.92
N GLN A 195 4.85 -9.75 0.92
CA GLN A 195 5.38 -11.11 0.80
C GLN A 195 4.84 -11.79 -0.45
N VAL A 196 5.76 -12.33 -1.25
CA VAL A 196 5.40 -13.21 -2.37
C VAL A 196 4.77 -14.48 -1.81
N LYS A 197 3.48 -14.69 -2.10
CA LYS A 197 2.86 -16.00 -1.91
C LYS A 197 3.14 -16.86 -3.13
N LEU A 198 3.74 -18.03 -2.91
CA LEU A 198 3.68 -19.11 -3.89
C LEU A 198 2.24 -19.61 -3.93
N SER A 199 1.55 -19.38 -5.05
CA SER A 199 0.32 -20.11 -5.34
C SER A 199 0.72 -21.55 -5.68
N HIS A 200 0.39 -22.50 -4.81
CA HIS A 200 0.31 -23.89 -5.25
C HIS A 200 -0.82 -23.96 -6.28
N ILE A 201 -0.44 -24.10 -7.56
CA ILE A 201 -1.35 -24.45 -8.66
C ILE A 201 -1.52 -25.96 -8.64
#